data_AF-A0A239C4A1-F1
#
_entry.id   AF-A0A239C4A1-F1
#
_cell.length_a   1.000
_cell.length_b   1.000
_cell.length_c   1.000
_cell.angle_alpha   90.00
_cell.angle_beta   90.00
_cell.angle_gamma   90.00
#
_symmetry.space_group_name_H-M   'P 1'
#
loop_
_entity.id
_entity.type
_entity.pdbx_description
1 polymer ?
#
loop_
_entity_poly.entity_id
_entity_poly.type
_entity_poly.pdbx_seq_one_letter_code
_entity_poly.pdbx_strand_id
1 'polypeptide(L)'
;MRAALALGVALVVMFMVGRYLGGRPTVKPISTVELPVVSEVIPTSTIPEPDADQAEDLLYGLGQIDRELGRTRSIDRARNTCLDILAEEKRAAVVERTRQRFDGTARISTADARAIVKLIEAGGWCRNA
;
A
#
# COMPACT_ATOMS: atom_id res chain seq x y z
N MET A 1 -32.42 -25.79 -34.63
CA MET A 1 -31.25 -26.68 -34.51
C MET A 1 -30.62 -26.44 -33.13
N ARG A 2 -30.29 -27.54 -32.45
CA ARG A 2 -29.40 -27.77 -31.28
C ARG A 2 -28.34 -26.67 -31.05
N ALA A 3 -27.79 -26.33 -29.88
CA ALA A 3 -27.80 -26.78 -28.48
C ALA A 3 -27.08 -25.67 -27.65
N ALA A 4 -27.45 -25.44 -26.36
CA ALA A 4 -26.65 -25.73 -25.14
C ALA A 4 -25.38 -24.86 -24.93
N LEU A 5 -24.93 -24.45 -23.74
CA LEU A 5 -25.11 -24.91 -22.37
C LEU A 5 -24.60 -23.81 -21.40
N ALA A 6 -25.20 -23.74 -20.22
CA ALA A 6 -24.92 -22.82 -19.12
C ALA A 6 -23.62 -23.12 -18.35
N LEU A 7 -23.14 -22.15 -17.55
CA LEU A 7 -22.48 -22.41 -16.27
C LEU A 7 -22.59 -21.17 -15.37
N GLY A 8 -23.48 -21.27 -14.39
CA GLY A 8 -23.60 -20.33 -13.29
C GLY A 8 -22.74 -20.76 -12.11
N VAL A 9 -22.47 -19.82 -11.21
CA VAL A 9 -22.09 -20.10 -9.82
C VAL A 9 -22.80 -19.05 -8.95
N ALA A 10 -23.88 -19.47 -8.31
CA ALA A 10 -24.54 -18.72 -7.23
C ALA A 10 -24.08 -19.34 -5.91
N LEU A 11 -23.37 -18.57 -5.08
CA LEU A 11 -22.86 -19.03 -3.80
C LEU A 11 -23.80 -18.54 -2.69
N VAL A 12 -24.59 -19.47 -2.16
CA VAL A 12 -25.52 -19.28 -1.04
C VAL A 12 -24.73 -19.35 0.26
N VAL A 13 -24.72 -18.27 1.05
CA VAL A 13 -24.12 -18.21 2.37
C VAL A 13 -25.14 -18.70 3.40
N MET A 14 -24.98 -19.93 3.89
CA MET A 14 -25.74 -20.45 5.04
C MET A 14 -25.17 -19.88 6.35
N PHE A 15 -25.95 -19.05 7.04
CA PHE A 15 -25.78 -18.72 8.45
C PHE A 15 -26.34 -19.85 9.31
N MET A 16 -25.47 -20.62 9.97
CA MET A 16 -25.84 -21.58 11.01
C MET A 16 -25.61 -20.95 12.40
N VAL A 17 -26.70 -20.54 13.03
CA VAL A 17 -26.75 -20.23 14.47
C VAL A 17 -26.91 -21.54 15.22
N GLY A 18 -25.91 -21.93 16.01
CA GLY A 18 -25.94 -23.14 16.83
C GLY A 18 -25.43 -22.89 18.25
N ARG A 19 -26.36 -22.74 19.20
CA ARG A 19 -26.10 -22.92 20.64
C ARG A 19 -25.76 -24.38 20.90
N TYR A 20 -24.60 -24.67 21.50
CA TYR A 20 -24.35 -25.94 22.19
C TYR A 20 -23.66 -25.70 23.53
N LEU A 21 -24.29 -26.26 24.57
CA LEU A 21 -23.82 -26.37 25.94
C LEU A 21 -22.83 -27.55 26.06
N GLY A 22 -21.86 -27.42 26.95
CA GLY A 22 -21.33 -28.54 27.73
C GLY A 22 -20.14 -29.29 27.14
N GLY A 23 -19.01 -29.25 27.85
CA GLY A 23 -17.90 -30.18 27.68
C GLY A 23 -16.55 -29.54 27.94
N ARG A 24 -16.03 -29.65 29.16
CA ARG A 24 -14.61 -29.36 29.46
C ARG A 24 -13.74 -30.48 28.85
N PRO A 25 -12.76 -30.18 27.99
CA PRO A 25 -11.70 -31.12 27.70
C PRO A 25 -10.55 -30.90 28.68
N THR A 26 -10.15 -32.01 29.28
CA THR A 26 -8.96 -32.22 30.10
C THR A 26 -7.70 -31.68 29.43
N VAL A 27 -6.90 -30.94 30.21
CA VAL A 27 -5.52 -30.55 29.88
C VAL A 27 -4.69 -31.82 29.70
N LYS A 28 -4.22 -32.06 28.48
CA LYS A 28 -3.15 -33.02 28.19
C LYS A 28 -1.91 -32.17 27.88
N PRO A 29 -0.79 -32.31 28.60
CA PRO A 29 0.42 -31.56 28.29
C PRO A 29 0.99 -32.13 27.00
N ILE A 30 0.83 -31.38 25.91
CA ILE A 30 1.52 -31.65 24.65
C ILE A 30 2.68 -30.67 24.61
N SER A 31 3.88 -31.24 24.57
CA SER A 31 5.17 -30.59 24.39
C SER A 31 5.09 -29.32 23.58
N THR A 32 5.63 -28.25 24.15
CA THR A 32 6.15 -27.09 23.45
C THR A 32 7.04 -27.56 22.31
N VAL A 33 6.48 -27.63 21.10
CA VAL A 33 7.27 -27.50 19.89
C VAL A 33 7.48 -26.01 19.75
N GLU A 34 8.62 -25.56 20.24
CA GLU A 34 9.18 -24.25 19.96
C GLU A 34 9.41 -24.20 18.45
N LEU A 35 8.38 -23.78 17.70
CA LEU A 35 8.57 -23.34 16.34
C LEU A 35 9.60 -22.21 16.41
N PRO A 36 10.69 -22.25 15.62
CA PRO A 36 11.57 -21.11 15.58
C PRO A 36 10.70 -19.92 15.18
N VAL A 37 10.58 -18.95 16.07
CA VAL A 37 10.12 -17.62 15.73
C VAL A 37 11.18 -17.12 14.76
N VAL A 38 10.97 -17.39 13.47
CA VAL A 38 11.62 -16.67 12.39
C VAL A 38 11.14 -15.25 12.61
N SER A 39 11.92 -14.50 13.39
CA SER A 39 11.91 -13.06 13.33
C SER A 39 12.33 -12.75 11.91
N GLU A 40 11.34 -12.71 11.03
CA GLU A 40 11.47 -12.19 9.70
C GLU A 40 11.90 -10.74 9.90
N VAL A 41 13.21 -10.52 9.79
CA VAL A 41 13.79 -9.19 9.70
C VAL A 41 13.13 -8.59 8.48
N ILE A 42 12.11 -7.77 8.69
CA ILE A 42 11.45 -7.03 7.62
C ILE A 42 12.58 -6.26 6.92
N PRO A 43 12.83 -6.50 5.62
CA PRO A 43 13.94 -5.87 4.95
C PRO A 43 13.80 -4.36 5.10
N THR A 44 14.86 -3.72 5.62
CA THR A 44 14.97 -2.27 5.61
C THR A 44 14.79 -1.83 4.17
N SER A 45 13.69 -1.10 3.91
CA SER A 45 13.35 -0.62 2.58
C SER A 45 14.56 0.06 1.93
N THR A 46 15.07 -0.50 0.83
CA THR A 46 16.16 0.10 0.03
C THR A 46 15.71 1.36 -0.71
N ILE A 47 14.46 1.81 -0.51
CA ILE A 47 13.91 2.99 -1.14
C ILE A 47 14.50 4.22 -0.46
N PRO A 48 15.14 5.15 -1.22
CA PRO A 48 15.60 6.41 -0.68
C PRO A 48 14.53 7.11 0.15
N GLU A 49 14.96 7.66 1.28
CA GLU A 49 14.08 8.29 2.25
C GLU A 49 14.51 9.75 2.41
N PRO A 50 13.57 10.72 2.40
CA PRO A 50 13.90 12.09 2.74
C PRO A 50 14.40 12.18 4.19
N ASP A 51 15.34 13.07 4.46
CA ASP A 51 15.65 13.50 5.82
C ASP A 51 14.50 14.34 6.42
N ALA A 52 14.68 14.82 7.66
CA ALA A 52 13.62 15.55 8.37
C ALA A 52 13.19 16.82 7.63
N ASP A 53 14.14 17.63 7.15
CA ASP A 53 13.86 18.89 6.47
C ASP A 53 13.18 18.61 5.11
N GLN A 54 13.71 17.64 4.36
CA GLN A 54 13.13 17.20 3.08
C GLN A 54 11.72 16.62 3.24
N ALA A 55 11.45 15.93 4.35
CA ALA A 55 10.13 15.38 4.65
C ALA A 55 9.13 16.49 4.98
N GLU A 56 9.53 17.51 5.74
CA GLU A 56 8.70 18.68 6.02
C GLU A 56 8.36 19.44 4.72
N ASP A 57 9.36 19.70 3.88
CA ASP A 57 9.19 20.36 2.58
C ASP A 57 8.27 19.56 1.65
N LEU A 58 8.46 18.24 1.60
CA LEU A 58 7.61 17.33 0.83
C LEU A 58 6.16 17.41 1.31
N LEU A 59 5.92 17.30 2.62
CA LEU A 59 4.57 17.35 3.19
C LEU A 59 3.92 18.71 2.99
N TYR A 60 4.68 19.79 3.14
CA TYR A 60 4.21 21.15 2.85
C TYR A 60 3.80 21.28 1.38
N GLY A 61 4.67 20.89 0.44
CA GLY A 61 4.38 20.96 -0.99
C GLY A 61 3.18 20.09 -1.40
N LEU A 62 3.05 18.90 -0.82
CA LEU A 62 1.88 18.04 -1.02
C LEU A 62 0.61 18.70 -0.49
N GLY A 63 0.67 19.34 0.68
CA GLY A 63 -0.43 20.09 1.27
C GLY A 63 -0.91 21.28 0.44
N GLN A 64 -0.03 21.87 -0.38
CA GLN A 64 -0.41 22.93 -1.35
C GLN A 64 -1.19 22.39 -2.54
N ILE A 65 -0.98 21.12 -2.92
CA ILE A 65 -1.72 20.45 -3.99
C ILE A 65 -3.11 20.07 -3.47
N ASP A 66 -3.14 19.34 -2.35
CA ASP A 66 -4.36 19.06 -1.61
C ASP A 66 -3.98 18.86 -0.13
N ARG A 67 -4.70 19.55 0.76
CA ARG A 67 -4.43 19.57 2.20
C ARG A 67 -4.41 18.18 2.83
N GLU A 68 -5.18 17.22 2.31
CA GLU A 68 -5.21 15.84 2.82
C GLU A 68 -3.93 15.06 2.50
N LEU A 69 -3.12 15.54 1.56
CA LEU A 69 -1.83 14.97 1.20
C LEU A 69 -0.70 15.41 2.14
N GLY A 70 -0.86 16.48 2.91
CA GLY A 70 0.16 16.98 3.86
C GLY A 70 0.31 16.14 5.14
N ARG A 71 0.06 14.83 5.07
CA ARG A 71 0.09 13.88 6.20
C ARG A 71 1.25 12.89 6.03
N THR A 72 1.82 12.42 7.13
CA THR A 72 2.98 11.50 7.14
C THR A 72 2.84 10.28 6.22
N ARG A 73 1.63 9.71 6.09
CA ARG A 73 1.33 8.59 5.17
C ARG A 73 1.65 8.88 3.69
N SER A 74 1.81 10.14 3.32
CA SER A 74 2.17 10.55 1.98
C SER A 74 3.66 10.43 1.70
N ILE A 75 4.51 10.40 2.73
CA ILE A 75 5.94 10.13 2.59
C ILE A 75 6.14 8.73 2.00
N ASP A 76 5.48 7.71 2.55
CA ASP A 76 5.59 6.34 2.02
C ASP A 76 5.10 6.23 0.57
N ARG A 77 4.05 6.97 0.21
CA ARG A 77 3.55 7.01 -1.17
C ARG A 77 4.52 7.71 -2.11
N ALA A 78 5.16 8.78 -1.64
CA ALA A 78 6.20 9.49 -2.38
C ALA A 78 7.43 8.59 -2.58
N ARG A 79 7.86 7.86 -1.54
CA ARG A 79 8.94 6.86 -1.63
C ARG A 79 8.64 5.79 -2.68
N ASN A 80 7.43 5.23 -2.67
CA ASN A 80 7.02 4.26 -3.69
C ASN A 80 6.93 4.86 -5.10
N THR A 81 6.67 6.16 -5.22
CA THR A 81 6.72 6.87 -6.50
C THR A 81 8.16 7.09 -6.94
N CYS A 82 9.06 7.38 -6.00
CA CYS A 82 10.49 7.48 -6.27
C CYS A 82 11.05 6.18 -6.84
N LEU A 83 10.61 5.01 -6.35
CA LEU A 83 10.98 3.74 -6.97
C LEU A 83 10.65 3.66 -8.47
N ASP A 84 9.46 4.09 -8.88
CA ASP A 84 9.10 4.08 -10.31
C ASP A 84 9.98 5.06 -11.11
N ILE A 85 10.35 6.20 -10.51
CA ILE A 85 11.26 7.18 -11.13
C ILE A 85 12.65 6.57 -11.33
N LEU A 86 13.19 5.92 -10.30
CA LEU A 86 14.52 5.30 -10.33
C LEU A 86 14.59 4.05 -11.21
N ALA A 87 13.45 3.36 -11.38
CA ALA A 87 13.31 2.26 -12.33
C ALA A 87 13.24 2.72 -13.80
N GLU A 88 13.39 4.03 -14.07
CA GLU A 88 13.33 4.63 -15.41
C GLU A 88 12.03 4.29 -16.16
N GLU A 89 10.94 4.12 -15.41
CA GLU A 89 9.63 3.86 -15.97
C GLU A 89 9.16 5.02 -16.86
N LYS A 90 8.33 4.72 -17.86
CA LYS A 90 7.79 5.76 -18.73
C LYS A 90 7.06 6.81 -17.91
N ARG A 91 7.36 8.10 -18.13
CA ARG A 91 6.78 9.24 -17.37
C ARG A 91 5.25 9.17 -17.23
N ALA A 92 4.54 8.78 -18.28
CA ALA A 92 3.08 8.62 -18.24
C ALA A 92 2.63 7.51 -17.27
N ALA A 93 3.36 6.39 -17.21
CA ALA A 93 3.10 5.30 -16.28
C ALA A 93 3.40 5.72 -14.84
N VAL A 94 4.51 6.43 -14.60
CA VAL A 94 4.85 7.00 -13.27
C VAL A 94 3.73 7.91 -12.78
N VAL A 95 3.27 8.83 -13.62
CA VAL A 95 2.17 9.76 -13.29
C VAL A 95 0.88 9.01 -12.96
N GLU A 96 0.51 8.01 -13.76
CA GLU A 96 -0.72 7.25 -13.53
C GLU A 96 -0.65 6.40 -12.25
N ARG A 97 0.48 5.72 -11.98
CA ARG A 97 0.68 4.99 -10.72
C ARG A 97 0.70 5.94 -9.52
N THR A 98 1.33 7.11 -9.66
CA THR A 98 1.32 8.16 -8.63
C THR A 98 -0.12 8.59 -8.33
N ARG A 99 -0.91 8.83 -9.38
CA ARG A 99 -2.33 9.16 -9.23
C ARG A 99 -3.05 8.10 -8.40
N GLN A 100 -2.90 6.83 -8.77
CA GLN A 100 -3.53 5.70 -8.08
C GLN A 100 -3.10 5.56 -6.62
N ARG A 101 -1.80 5.76 -6.31
CA ARG A 101 -1.29 5.68 -4.93
C ARG A 101 -1.91 6.74 -4.03
N PHE A 102 -2.11 7.95 -4.55
CA PHE A 102 -2.59 9.09 -3.79
C PHE A 102 -4.12 9.26 -3.83
N ASP A 103 -4.83 8.63 -4.77
CA ASP A 103 -6.31 8.69 -4.89
C ASP A 103 -7.04 8.17 -3.64
N GLY A 104 -6.43 7.22 -2.91
CA GLY A 104 -6.94 6.73 -1.62
C GLY A 104 -6.73 7.68 -0.42
N THR A 105 -6.11 8.84 -0.63
CA THR A 105 -5.87 9.88 0.39
C THR A 105 -6.63 11.15 0.06
N ALA A 106 -6.59 11.57 -1.20
CA ALA A 106 -7.35 12.69 -1.71
C ALA A 106 -7.74 12.39 -3.15
N ARG A 107 -8.84 12.96 -3.63
CA ARG A 107 -9.24 12.82 -5.03
C ARG A 107 -8.38 13.73 -5.88
N ILE A 108 -7.37 13.18 -6.56
CA ILE A 108 -6.40 13.96 -7.32
C ILE A 108 -6.53 13.76 -8.83
N SER A 109 -6.33 14.84 -9.58
CA SER A 109 -6.32 14.82 -11.03
C SER A 109 -4.98 14.31 -11.60
N THR A 110 -4.92 14.06 -12.90
CA THR A 110 -3.65 13.79 -13.60
C THR A 110 -2.70 14.99 -13.56
N ALA A 111 -3.22 16.22 -13.45
CA ALA A 111 -2.39 17.41 -13.29
C ALA A 111 -1.71 17.44 -11.92
N ASP A 112 -2.45 17.11 -10.86
CA ASP A 112 -1.94 17.01 -9.50
C ASP A 112 -0.91 15.89 -9.38
N ALA A 113 -1.18 14.72 -9.96
CA ALA A 113 -0.21 13.63 -10.01
C ALA A 113 1.10 14.04 -10.71
N ARG A 114 1.04 14.87 -11.77
CA ARG A 114 2.24 15.45 -12.39
C ARG A 114 2.99 16.41 -11.47
N ALA A 115 2.26 17.22 -10.70
CA ALA A 115 2.86 18.11 -9.72
C ALA A 115 3.54 17.34 -8.58
N ILE A 116 2.91 16.26 -8.09
CA ILE A 116 3.50 15.36 -7.09
C ILE A 116 4.80 14.74 -7.60
N VAL A 117 4.82 14.19 -8.82
CA VAL A 117 6.05 13.63 -9.41
C VAL A 117 7.14 14.68 -9.49
N LYS A 118 6.83 15.90 -9.93
CA LYS A 118 7.82 17.00 -9.99
C LYS A 118 8.34 17.40 -8.61
N LEU A 119 7.46 17.43 -7.60
CA LEU A 119 7.84 17.73 -6.22
C LEU A 119 8.84 16.69 -5.69
N ILE A 120 8.62 15.41 -5.99
CA ILE A 120 9.52 14.31 -5.61
C ILE A 120 10.88 14.43 -6.33
N GLU A 121 10.86 14.70 -7.65
CA GLU A 121 12.08 14.94 -8.45
C GLU A 121 12.90 16.14 -7.92
N ALA A 122 12.22 17.20 -7.48
CA ALA A 122 12.85 18.42 -6.97
C ALA A 122 13.35 18.31 -5.52
N GLY A 123 12.86 17.33 -4.75
CA GLY A 123 13.17 17.19 -3.32
C GLY A 123 14.60 16.74 -3.00
N GLY A 124 15.41 16.37 -4.00
CA GLY A 124 16.84 16.05 -3.82
C GLY A 124 17.15 14.72 -3.14
N TRP A 125 16.14 14.04 -2.58
CA TRP A 125 16.26 12.73 -1.93
C TRP A 125 16.01 11.55 -2.89
N CYS A 126 15.24 11.76 -3.96
CA CYS A 126 14.93 10.70 -4.92
C CYS A 126 16.06 10.50 -5.95
N ARG A 127 17.09 9.76 -5.56
CA ARG A 127 18.26 9.44 -6.39
C ARG A 127 18.85 8.10 -5.96
N ASN A 128 19.53 7.42 -6.88
CA ASN A 128 20.33 6.24 -6.54
C ASN A 128 21.44 6.66 -5.56
N ALA A 129 21.59 5.90 -4.48
CA ALA A 129 22.66 6.10 -3.48
C ALA A 129 24.02 5.67 -4.02
#